data_AF-A0A1C7H1U3-F1
#
_entry.id   AF-A0A1C7H1U3-F1
#
_cell.length_a   1.000
_cell.length_b   1.000
_cell.length_c   1.000
_cell.angle_alpha   90.00
_cell.angle_beta   90.00
_cell.angle_gamma   90.00
#
_symmetry.space_group_name_H-M   'P 1'
#
loop_
_entity.id
_entity.type
_entity.pdbx_description
1 polymer ?
#
loop_
_entity_poly.entity_id
_entity_poly.type
_entity_poly.pdbx_seq_one_letter_code
_entity_poly.pdbx_strand_id
1 'polypeptide(L)'
;MAQNFYTKWQDAILADAGDYVSKEYRSFQTALVREISKYAAAVGAKVASNSKGHYDTSCFIERNGKFVYISHSSGLSRMGSGVRIELDSFLIRTAQNGKDYRGGCNQYCDIANLQSMIDGLLGK
;
A
#
# COMPACT_ATOMS: atom_id res chain seq x y z
N MET A 1 -3.94 2.27 15.53
CA MET A 1 -5.11 2.54 14.66
C MET A 1 -5.22 1.57 13.47
N ALA A 2 -4.29 0.63 13.29
CA ALA A 2 -4.35 -0.42 12.27
C ALA A 2 -5.42 -1.50 12.50
N GLN A 3 -5.82 -1.75 13.75
CA GLN A 3 -6.62 -2.93 14.12
C GLN A 3 -7.94 -3.02 13.34
N ASN A 4 -8.70 -1.92 13.27
CA ASN A 4 -10.00 -1.92 12.58
C ASN A 4 -9.87 -2.07 11.06
N PHE A 5 -8.78 -1.57 10.47
CA PHE A 5 -8.50 -1.74 9.05
C PHE A 5 -8.11 -3.20 8.77
N TYR A 6 -7.18 -3.73 9.56
CA TYR A 6 -6.71 -5.11 9.45
C TYR A 6 -7.86 -6.10 9.59
N THR A 7 -8.66 -6.02 10.66
CA THR A 7 -9.78 -6.94 10.90
C THR A 7 -10.85 -6.89 9.81
N LYS A 8 -11.00 -5.76 9.12
CA LYS A 8 -11.99 -5.60 8.05
C LYS A 8 -11.52 -6.19 6.73
N TRP A 9 -10.24 -6.05 6.41
CA TRP A 9 -9.72 -6.32 5.07
C TRP A 9 -8.84 -7.55 4.99
N GLN A 10 -8.13 -7.93 6.06
CA GLN A 10 -7.37 -9.18 6.06
C GLN A 10 -8.31 -10.35 5.76
N ASP A 11 -7.91 -11.21 4.83
CA ASP A 11 -8.66 -12.39 4.37
C ASP A 11 -10.03 -12.10 3.75
N ALA A 12 -10.37 -10.83 3.53
CA ALA A 12 -11.57 -10.46 2.78
C ALA A 12 -11.43 -10.96 1.34
N ILE A 13 -12.47 -11.63 0.85
CA ILE A 13 -12.58 -12.06 -0.55
C ILE A 13 -13.44 -11.01 -1.25
N LEU A 14 -12.82 -10.24 -2.15
CA LEU A 14 -13.50 -9.19 -2.91
C LEU A 14 -13.87 -9.72 -4.29
N ALA A 15 -14.98 -9.23 -4.84
CA ALA A 15 -15.42 -9.62 -6.17
C ALA A 15 -14.32 -9.41 -7.23
N ASP A 16 -14.09 -10.43 -8.07
CA ASP A 16 -13.27 -10.34 -9.27
C ASP A 16 -14.16 -9.88 -10.43
N ALA A 17 -13.74 -8.84 -11.15
CA ALA A 17 -14.44 -8.32 -12.33
C ALA A 17 -13.67 -8.58 -13.64
N GLY A 18 -12.80 -9.60 -13.64
CA GLY A 18 -12.02 -10.00 -14.80
C GLY A 18 -11.04 -8.91 -15.20
N ASP A 19 -11.21 -8.35 -16.39
CA ASP A 19 -10.37 -7.27 -16.94
C ASP A 19 -10.59 -5.92 -16.25
N TYR A 20 -11.62 -5.80 -15.40
CA TYR A 20 -11.93 -4.61 -14.64
C TYR A 20 -11.67 -4.81 -13.14
N VAL A 21 -11.59 -3.69 -12.42
CA VAL A 21 -11.54 -3.67 -10.96
C VAL A 21 -12.96 -3.53 -10.41
N SER A 22 -13.39 -4.46 -9.56
CA SER A 22 -14.70 -4.42 -8.93
C SER A 22 -14.89 -3.20 -8.03
N LYS A 23 -16.15 -2.85 -7.75
CA LYS A 23 -16.48 -1.75 -6.82
C LYS A 23 -15.92 -2.01 -5.42
N GLU A 24 -15.93 -3.26 -4.97
CA GLU A 24 -15.40 -3.69 -3.67
C GLU A 24 -13.89 -3.50 -3.60
N TYR A 25 -13.17 -3.94 -4.64
CA TYR A 25 -11.74 -3.76 -4.70
C TYR A 25 -11.35 -2.28 -4.78
N ARG A 26 -12.08 -1.45 -5.56
CA ARG A 26 -11.86 0.02 -5.57
C ARG A 26 -12.08 0.66 -4.19
N SER A 27 -13.06 0.17 -3.43
CA SER A 27 -13.31 0.59 -2.05
C SER A 27 -12.13 0.22 -1.15
N PHE A 28 -11.59 -0.99 -1.28
CA PHE A 28 -10.37 -1.41 -0.60
C PHE A 28 -9.18 -0.51 -0.94
N GLN A 29 -8.88 -0.30 -2.23
CA GLN A 29 -7.78 0.56 -2.66
C GLN A 29 -7.90 1.98 -2.09
N THR A 30 -9.12 2.52 -2.07
CA THR A 30 -9.38 3.85 -1.49
C THR A 30 -9.19 3.88 0.02
N ALA A 31 -9.62 2.83 0.72
CA ALA A 31 -9.40 2.70 2.15
C ALA A 31 -7.91 2.53 2.47
N LEU A 32 -7.18 1.74 1.68
CA LEU A 32 -5.76 1.49 1.86
C LEU A 32 -4.93 2.77 1.70
N VAL A 33 -5.17 3.55 0.64
CA VAL A 33 -4.51 4.86 0.46
C VAL A 33 -4.80 5.79 1.65
N ARG A 34 -6.03 5.80 2.18
CA ARG A 34 -6.36 6.60 3.37
C ARG A 34 -5.60 6.13 4.61
N GLU A 35 -5.43 4.83 4.80
CA GLU A 35 -4.69 4.29 5.93
C GLU A 35 -3.19 4.60 5.83
N ILE A 36 -2.60 4.43 4.65
CA ILE A 36 -1.21 4.84 4.36
C ILE A 36 -1.02 6.34 4.60
N SER A 37 -1.98 7.18 4.18
CA SER A 37 -1.94 8.63 4.45
C SER A 37 -1.90 8.95 5.94
N LYS A 38 -2.62 8.20 6.78
CA LYS A 38 -2.56 8.37 8.25
C LYS A 38 -1.18 8.01 8.79
N TYR A 39 -0.60 6.90 8.34
CA TYR A 39 0.74 6.50 8.75
C TYR A 39 1.80 7.51 8.32
N ALA A 40 1.72 8.02 7.09
CA ALA A 40 2.58 9.09 6.61
C ALA A 40 2.45 10.35 7.49
N ALA A 41 1.21 10.79 7.77
CA ALA A 41 0.97 11.96 8.61
C ALA A 41 1.51 11.78 10.04
N ALA A 42 1.38 10.58 10.62
CA ALA A 42 1.88 10.27 11.96
C ALA A 42 3.41 10.40 12.08
N VAL A 43 4.15 10.29 10.96
CA VAL A 43 5.61 10.44 10.91
C VAL A 43 6.03 11.78 10.29
N GLY A 44 5.11 12.75 10.17
CA GLY A 44 5.40 14.06 9.60
C GLY A 44 5.70 14.03 8.09
N ALA A 45 5.24 12.99 7.39
CA ALA A 45 5.35 12.84 5.94
C ALA A 45 3.98 13.05 5.27
N LYS A 46 3.95 13.07 3.94
CA LYS A 46 2.72 13.13 3.15
C LYS A 46 2.75 12.18 1.96
N VAL A 47 1.59 11.74 1.50
CA VAL A 47 1.47 11.02 0.23
C VAL A 47 1.66 12.01 -0.91
N ALA A 48 2.76 11.89 -1.64
CA ALA A 48 3.08 12.73 -2.80
C ALA A 48 2.28 12.32 -4.04
N SER A 49 2.09 11.02 -4.24
CA SER A 49 1.28 10.46 -5.33
C SER A 49 0.79 9.07 -4.96
N ASN A 50 -0.32 8.64 -5.56
CA ASN A 50 -0.83 7.28 -5.43
C ASN A 50 -1.29 6.77 -6.80
N SER A 51 -1.20 5.46 -6.99
CA SER A 51 -1.71 4.76 -8.17
C SER A 51 -2.59 3.59 -7.74
N LYS A 52 -3.67 3.38 -8.48
CA LYS A 52 -4.62 2.28 -8.30
C LYS A 52 -4.68 1.51 -9.61
N GLY A 53 -3.94 0.41 -9.66
CA GLY A 53 -3.89 -0.49 -10.82
C GLY A 53 -4.95 -1.58 -10.75
N HIS A 54 -4.81 -2.55 -11.65
CA HIS A 54 -5.59 -3.78 -11.62
C HIS A 54 -5.02 -4.70 -10.54
N TYR A 55 -5.73 -4.82 -9.42
CA TYR A 55 -5.27 -5.52 -8.22
C TYR A 55 -3.99 -4.99 -7.57
N ASP A 56 -3.53 -3.80 -7.97
CA ASP A 56 -2.37 -3.13 -7.39
C ASP A 56 -2.74 -1.78 -6.76
N THR A 57 -2.06 -1.43 -5.67
CA THR A 57 -2.12 -0.09 -5.08
C THR A 57 -0.72 0.34 -4.68
N SER A 58 -0.29 1.50 -5.13
CA SER A 58 1.01 2.04 -4.75
C SER A 58 0.95 3.50 -4.35
N CYS A 59 1.90 3.92 -3.52
CA CYS A 59 2.00 5.27 -3.00
C CYS A 59 3.47 5.69 -2.94
N PHE A 60 3.74 6.95 -3.28
CA PHE A 60 4.97 7.63 -2.91
C PHE A 60 4.72 8.49 -1.68
N ILE A 61 5.54 8.31 -0.67
CA ILE A 61 5.54 9.10 0.56
C ILE A 61 6.73 10.05 0.52
N GLU A 62 6.52 11.30 0.86
CA GLU A 62 7.55 12.34 0.87
C GLU A 62 7.67 13.00 2.24
N ARG A 63 8.93 13.22 2.66
CA ARG A 63 9.29 14.01 3.82
C ARG A 63 10.62 14.70 3.57
N ASN A 64 10.63 16.04 3.58
CA ASN A 64 11.83 16.88 3.42
C ASN A 64 12.65 16.54 2.17
N GLY A 65 11.99 16.26 1.04
CA GLY A 65 12.63 15.92 -0.23
C GLY A 65 13.12 14.47 -0.34
N LYS A 66 12.95 13.65 0.71
CA LYS A 66 13.19 12.19 0.66
C LYS A 66 11.90 11.47 0.31
N PHE A 67 12.03 10.37 -0.45
CA PHE A 67 10.88 9.60 -0.92
C PHE A 67 10.97 8.13 -0.52
N VAL A 68 9.80 7.55 -0.23
CA VAL A 68 9.60 6.12 -0.03
C VAL A 68 8.49 5.65 -0.96
N TYR A 69 8.73 4.54 -1.65
CA TYR A 69 7.74 3.86 -2.47
C TYR A 69 7.14 2.69 -1.70
N ILE A 70 5.81 2.60 -1.67
CA ILE A 70 5.04 1.50 -1.08
C ILE A 70 4.18 0.89 -2.19
N SER A 71 4.10 -0.44 -2.23
CA SER A 71 3.20 -1.16 -3.13
C SER A 71 2.55 -2.35 -2.43
N HIS A 72 1.26 -2.54 -2.72
CA HIS A 72 0.46 -3.69 -2.36
C HIS A 72 -0.10 -4.30 -3.65
N SER A 73 0.00 -5.61 -3.80
CA SER A 73 -0.52 -6.34 -4.96
C SER A 73 -1.30 -7.55 -4.46
N SER A 74 -2.51 -7.74 -4.99
CA SER A 74 -3.33 -8.94 -4.76
C SER A 74 -3.44 -9.81 -6.02
N GLY A 75 -2.64 -9.53 -7.07
CA GLY A 75 -2.76 -10.22 -8.35
C GLY A 75 -2.52 -11.74 -8.25
N LEU A 76 -1.62 -12.16 -7.36
CA LEU A 76 -1.34 -13.58 -7.09
C LEU A 76 -2.39 -14.25 -6.18
N SER A 77 -3.21 -13.45 -5.50
CA SER A 77 -4.23 -13.91 -4.54
C SER A 77 -5.62 -14.00 -5.18
N ARG A 78 -5.67 -13.93 -6.51
CA ARG A 78 -6.88 -14.14 -7.33
C ARG A 78 -7.22 -15.62 -7.41
N MET A 79 -8.48 -15.93 -7.15
CA MET A 79 -9.05 -17.28 -7.14
C MET A 79 -10.44 -17.28 -7.79
N GLY A 80 -11.00 -18.46 -8.06
CA GLY A 80 -12.33 -18.56 -8.68
C GLY A 80 -13.46 -17.89 -7.86
N SER A 81 -13.27 -17.72 -6.55
CA SER A 81 -14.22 -17.05 -5.65
C SER A 81 -14.00 -15.55 -5.51
N GLY A 82 -12.95 -14.97 -6.11
CA GLY A 82 -12.64 -13.54 -6.01
C GLY A 82 -11.15 -13.25 -5.79
N VAL A 83 -10.85 -12.11 -5.20
CA VAL A 83 -9.49 -11.69 -4.86
C VAL A 83 -9.36 -11.60 -3.35
N ARG A 84 -8.51 -12.44 -2.76
CA ARG A 84 -8.21 -12.40 -1.33
C ARG A 84 -7.26 -11.24 -1.04
N ILE A 85 -7.55 -10.49 0.00
CA ILE A 85 -6.68 -9.40 0.48
C ILE A 85 -5.74 -9.93 1.56
N GLU A 86 -4.45 -9.69 1.36
CA GLU A 86 -3.37 -10.08 2.27
C GLU A 86 -2.58 -8.82 2.68
N LEU A 87 -2.56 -8.49 3.97
CA LEU A 87 -1.94 -7.26 4.49
C LEU A 87 -0.55 -7.51 5.11
N ASP A 88 0.03 -8.68 4.85
CA ASP A 88 1.28 -9.13 5.48
C ASP A 88 2.51 -8.89 4.60
N SER A 89 2.33 -8.46 3.35
CA SER A 89 3.40 -8.32 2.36
C SER A 89 3.29 -7.03 1.52
N PHE A 90 3.55 -5.90 2.16
CA PHE A 90 3.76 -4.63 1.48
C PHE A 90 5.20 -4.51 1.02
N LEU A 91 5.41 -4.32 -0.29
CA LEU A 91 6.70 -3.87 -0.79
C LEU A 91 6.93 -2.43 -0.31
N ILE A 92 8.09 -2.16 0.28
CA ILE A 92 8.53 -0.83 0.66
C ILE A 92 10.02 -0.63 0.35
N ARG A 93 10.39 0.55 -0.13
CA ARG A 93 11.80 0.92 -0.44
C ARG A 93 11.98 2.42 -0.55
N THR A 94 13.23 2.88 -0.49
CA THR A 94 13.57 4.28 -0.82
C THR A 94 13.32 4.57 -2.29
N ALA A 95 13.07 5.83 -2.61
CA ALA A 95 12.89 6.33 -3.96
C ALA A 95 13.61 7.68 -4.11
N GLN A 96 14.06 8.01 -5.32
CA GLN A 96 14.71 9.29 -5.60
C GLN A 96 13.69 10.44 -5.75
N ASN A 97 12.48 10.14 -6.22
CA ASN A 97 11.40 11.10 -6.43
C ASN A 97 10.04 10.38 -6.55
N GLY A 98 8.95 11.14 -6.63
CA GLY A 98 7.57 10.62 -6.74
C GLY A 98 7.20 9.91 -8.05
N LYS A 99 8.19 9.55 -8.88
CA LYS A 99 8.05 8.76 -10.12
C LYS A 99 9.12 7.65 -10.23
N ASP A 100 9.94 7.46 -9.20
CA ASP A 100 10.98 6.43 -9.19
C ASP A 100 10.41 5.07 -8.76
N TYR A 101 9.91 4.31 -9.74
CA TYR A 101 9.41 2.95 -9.55
C TYR A 101 10.50 1.88 -9.55
N ARG A 102 11.79 2.24 -9.60
CA ARG A 102 12.90 1.29 -9.40
C ARG A 102 13.35 1.32 -7.96
N GLY A 103 13.50 2.52 -7.40
CA GLY A 103 13.84 2.72 -6.00
C GLY A 103 15.15 2.04 -5.58
N GLY A 104 15.35 1.96 -4.26
CA GLY A 104 16.41 1.18 -3.63
C GLY A 104 16.07 -0.31 -3.51
N CYS A 105 16.75 -1.00 -2.59
CA CYS A 105 16.50 -2.42 -2.33
C CYS A 105 15.06 -2.67 -1.86
N ASN A 106 14.42 -3.71 -2.43
CA ASN A 106 13.09 -4.14 -2.02
C ASN A 106 13.12 -4.65 -0.57
N GLN A 107 12.20 -4.16 0.24
CA GLN A 107 11.90 -4.69 1.57
C GLN A 107 10.42 -5.01 1.65
N TYR A 108 10.04 -5.89 2.56
CA TYR A 108 8.65 -6.28 2.78
C TYR A 108 8.27 -6.14 4.24
N CYS A 109 7.05 -5.71 4.49
CA CYS A 109 6.51 -5.61 5.85
C CYS A 109 4.99 -5.80 5.85
N ASP A 110 4.44 -6.19 6.99
CA ASP A 110 3.01 -6.17 7.23
C ASP A 110 2.50 -4.74 7.49
N ILE A 111 1.17 -4.57 7.48
CA ILE A 111 0.53 -3.28 7.69
C ILE A 111 0.77 -2.69 9.09
N ALA A 112 1.07 -3.52 10.10
CA ALA A 112 1.33 -3.05 11.46
C ALA A 112 2.72 -2.41 11.57
N ASN A 113 3.70 -2.95 10.85
CA ASN A 113 5.07 -2.47 10.78
C ASN A 113 5.28 -1.36 9.73
N LEU A 114 4.32 -1.17 8.82
CA LEU A 114 4.42 -0.23 7.71
C LEU A 114 4.75 1.21 8.13
N GLN A 115 4.13 1.74 9.19
CA GLN A 115 4.41 3.09 9.67
C GLN A 115 5.88 3.26 10.12
N SER A 116 6.38 2.31 10.91
CA SER A 116 7.77 2.32 11.39
C SER A 116 8.77 2.19 10.25
N MET A 117 8.45 1.38 9.23
CA MET A 117 9.28 1.22 8.03
C MET A 117 9.33 2.51 7.20
N ILE A 118 8.21 3.22 7.05
CA ILE A 118 8.17 4.53 6.39
C ILE A 118 9.10 5.50 7.11
N ASP A 119 8.98 5.61 8.44
CA ASP A 119 9.80 6.54 9.23
C ASP A 119 11.29 6.23 9.11
N GLY A 120 11.66 4.96 9.29
CA GLY A 120 13.04 4.50 9.21
C GLY A 120 13.68 4.77 7.84
N LEU A 121 12.95 4.55 6.75
CA LEU A 121 13.48 4.78 5.40
C LEU A 121 13.56 6.27 5.03
N LEU A 122 12.65 7.09 5.54
CA LEU A 122 12.73 8.56 5.37
C LEU A 122 13.76 9.19 6.31
N GLY A 123 14.19 8.50 7.38
CA GLY A 123 15.21 8.95 8.31
C GLY A 123 16.64 8.77 7.78
N LYS A 124 16.87 7.76 6.93
CA LYS A 124 18.15 7.52 6.22
C LYS A 124 18.44 8.67 5.26
#